data_AF-A0A3B8IPX1-F1
#
_entry.id   AF-A0A3B8IPX1-F1
#
_cell.length_a   1.000
_cell.length_b   1.000
_cell.length_c   1.000
_cell.angle_alpha   90.00
_cell.angle_beta   90.00
_cell.angle_gamma   90.00
#
_symmetry.space_group_name_H-M   'P 1'
#
loop_
_entity.id
_entity.type
_entity.pdbx_description
1 polymer ?
#
loop_
_entity_poly.entity_id
_entity_poly.type
_entity_poly.pdbx_seq_one_letter_code
_entity_poly.pdbx_strand_id
1 'polypeptide(L)' 'GRVARRFGLITRQQNDWRTAMELTENLRLLDSDDPVKYDFALFGLGVFEKLQ' A
#
# COMPACT_ATOMS: atom_id res chain seq x y z
N GLY A 1 -0.13 -1.83 5.09
CA GLY A 1 1.08 -2.03 5.92
C GLY A 1 1.99 -3.13 5.41
N ARG A 2 1.78 -4.38 5.83
CA ARG A 2 2.70 -5.52 5.50
C ARG A 2 2.80 -5.86 4.01
N VAL A 3 1.65 -5.92 3.33
CA VAL A 3 1.60 -6.24 1.89
C VAL A 3 2.31 -5.17 1.07
N ALA A 4 1.99 -3.90 1.32
CA ALA A 4 2.65 -2.77 0.67
C ALA A 4 4.18 -2.73 0.91
N ARG A 5 4.66 -3.09 2.11
CA ARG A 5 6.10 -3.26 2.38
C ARG A 5 6.73 -4.41 1.59
N ARG A 6 6.02 -5.53 1.42
CA ARG A 6 6.48 -6.66 0.60
C ARG A 6 6.61 -6.30 -0.87
N PHE A 7 5.77 -5.41 -1.37
CA PHE A 7 5.87 -4.86 -2.73
C PHE A 7 6.84 -3.68 -2.86
N GLY A 8 7.55 -3.29 -1.80
CA GLY A 8 8.48 -2.17 -1.82
C GLY A 8 7.83 -0.79 -1.95
N LEU A 9 6.50 -0.70 -1.80
CA LEU A 9 5.74 0.56 -1.89
C LEU A 9 5.90 1.43 -0.64
N ILE A 10 6.45 0.87 0.45
CA ILE A 10 6.73 1.63 1.67
C ILE A 10 8.02 1.12 2.25
N THR A 11 8.98 2.02 2.46
CA THR A 11 10.29 1.71 3.02
C THR A 11 10.34 2.03 4.52
N ARG A 12 9.49 2.95 4.98
CA ARG A 12 9.40 3.30 6.40
C ARG A 12 8.87 2.14 7.26
N GLN A 13 9.58 1.88 8.36
CA GLN A 13 9.18 0.88 9.35
C GLN A 13 8.08 1.40 10.30
N GLN A 14 8.03 2.71 10.54
CA GLN A 14 7.01 3.31 11.40
C GLN A 14 5.64 3.25 10.72
N ASN A 15 4.56 3.22 11.48
CA ASN A 15 3.19 3.29 10.95
C ASN A 15 2.60 4.68 11.28
N ASP A 16 3.29 5.72 10.82
CA ASP A 16 2.91 7.12 11.01
C ASP A 16 2.22 7.69 9.75
N TRP A 17 1.67 8.91 9.87
CA TRP A 17 1.04 9.60 8.74
C TRP A 17 1.99 9.77 7.54
N ARG A 18 3.30 9.88 7.79
CA ARG A 18 4.31 9.94 6.72
C ARG A 18 4.38 8.66 5.89
N THR A 19 4.19 7.52 6.54
CA THR A 19 4.13 6.21 5.87
C THR A 19 2.89 6.07 4.99
N ALA A 20 1.75 6.68 5.40
CA ALA A 20 0.56 6.75 4.56
C ALA A 20 0.77 7.69 3.35
N MET A 21 1.46 8.82 3.54
CA MET A 21 1.81 9.71 2.43
C MET A 21 2.78 9.06 1.44
N GLU A 22 3.84 8.40 1.92
CA GLU A 22 4.80 7.66 1.08
C GLU A 22 4.08 6.59 0.24
N LEU A 23 3.20 5.82 0.87
CA LEU A 23 2.38 4.84 0.16
C LEU A 23 1.57 5.52 -0.96
N THR A 24 0.86 6.62 -0.65
CA THR A 24 0.00 7.30 -1.62
C THR A 24 0.80 7.92 -2.78
N GLU A 25 2.00 8.44 -2.52
CA GLU A 25 2.91 8.90 -3.57
C GLU A 25 3.34 7.76 -4.48
N ASN A 26 3.74 6.62 -3.91
CA ASN A 26 4.14 5.46 -4.71
C ASN A 26 2.97 4.87 -5.51
N LEU A 27 1.75 4.89 -4.95
CA LEU A 27 0.55 4.48 -5.68
C LEU A 27 0.22 5.43 -6.84
N ARG A 28 0.46 6.74 -6.69
CA ARG A 28 0.30 7.72 -7.77
C ARG A 28 1.29 7.52 -8.93
N LEU A 29 2.47 6.93 -8.67
CA LEU A 29 3.41 6.56 -9.72
C LEU A 29 2.90 5.39 -10.58
N LEU A 30 2.04 4.54 -10.01
CA LEU A 30 1.47 3.37 -10.68
C LEU A 30 0.22 3.74 -11.48
N ASP A 31 -0.65 4.58 -10.91
CA ASP A 31 -1.80 5.18 -11.57
C ASP A 31 -2.07 6.54 -10.94
N SER A 32 -1.85 7.58 -11.74
CA SER A 32 -2.07 8.96 -11.31
C SER A 32 -3.54 9.35 -11.31
N ASP A 33 -4.39 8.64 -12.06
CA ASP A 33 -5.81 8.93 -12.22
C ASP A 33 -6.62 8.29 -11.07
N ASP A 34 -6.28 7.06 -10.69
CA ASP A 34 -6.89 6.37 -9.55
C ASP A 34 -5.87 5.58 -8.68
N PRO A 35 -5.09 6.28 -7.84
CA PRO A 35 -4.18 5.63 -6.90
C PRO A 35 -4.90 4.85 -5.79
N VAL A 36 -6.18 5.16 -5.50
CA VAL A 36 -6.95 4.55 -4.41
C VAL A 36 -7.32 3.11 -4.72
N LYS A 37 -7.53 2.78 -5.99
CA LYS A 37 -7.77 1.40 -6.46
C LYS A 37 -6.71 0.40 -5.98
N TYR A 38 -5.44 0.81 -5.99
CA TYR A 38 -4.36 -0.06 -5.51
C TYR A 38 -4.34 -0.19 -3.99
N ASP A 39 -4.70 0.87 -3.26
CA ASP A 39 -4.84 0.78 -1.81
C ASP A 39 -5.92 -0.25 -1.44
N PHE A 40 -7.06 -0.21 -2.12
CA PHE A 40 -8.13 -1.20 -1.95
C PHE A 40 -7.67 -2.62 -2.29
N ALA A 41 -6.94 -2.81 -3.40
CA ALA A 41 -6.38 -4.11 -3.79
C ALA A 41 -5.40 -4.65 -2.74
N LEU A 42 -4.53 -3.80 -2.18
CA LEU A 42 -3.57 -4.17 -1.14
C LEU A 42 -4.26 -4.61 0.16
N PHE A 43 -5.40 -3.99 0.50
CA PHE A 43 -6.24 -4.44 1.62
C PHE A 43 -6.89 -5.79 1.34
N GLY A 44 -7.49 -5.97 0.16
CA GLY A 44 -8.08 -7.25 -0.26
C GLY A 44 -7.09 -8.40 -0.24
N LEU A 45 -5.87 -8.18 -0.76
CA LEU A 45 -4.80 -9.18 -0.77
C LEU A 45 -4.38 -9.62 0.64
N GLY A 46 -4.30 -8.66 1.57
CA GLY A 46 -3.93 -8.94 2.97
C GLY A 46 -5.00 -9.72 3.75
N VAL A 47 -6.28 -9.61 3.36
CA VAL A 47 -7.38 -10.40 3.92
C VAL A 47 -7.35 -11.82 3.33
N PHE A 48 -7.15 -11.95 2.02
CA PHE A 48 -7.01 -13.25 1.35
C PHE A 48 -5.82 -14.06 1.86
N GLU A 49 -4.65 -13.44 2.07
CA GLU A 49 -3.47 -14.11 2.66
C GLU A 49 -3.71 -14.69 4.06
N LYS A 50 -4.69 -14.18 4.80
CA LYS A 50 -5.00 -14.61 6.17
C LYS A 50 -5.98 -15.77 6.24
N LEU A 51 -6.60 -16.11 5.10
CA LEU A 51 -7.62 -17.16 4.97
C LEU A 51 -7.04 -18.48 4.44
N GLN A 52 -5.75 -18.52 4.09
CA GLN A 52 -4.96 -19.74 3.86
C GLN A 52 -4.14 -20.10 5.10
#